data_AF-A0A960IXL8-F1
#
_entry.id   AF-A0A960IXL8-F1
#
_cell.length_a   1.000
_cell.length_b   1.000
_cell.length_c   1.000
_cell.angle_alpha   90.00
_cell.angle_beta   90.00
_cell.angle_gamma   90.00
#
_symmetry.space_group_name_H-M   'P 1'
#
loop_
_entity.id
_entity.type
_entity.pdbx_description
1 polymer ?
#
loop_
_entity_poly.entity_id
_entity_poly.type
_entity_poly.pdbx_seq_one_letter_code
_entity_poly.pdbx_strand_id
1 'polypeptide(L)'
;MSLRCFEPGDSGLWTVDLDSLDVAHLVTGAVGTPKWSPDGQWLTFSFAPAETRSGHLDIWMVKADGTGARQVVEDGAFPLWLPAGAPEPRTRRRPLAG
;
A
#
# COMPACT_ATOMS: atom_id res chain seq x y z
N MET A 1 11.35 -14.29 -7.30
CA MET A 1 11.90 -13.29 -6.35
C MET A 1 11.90 -11.95 -7.07
N SER A 2 11.03 -11.01 -6.71
CA SER A 2 10.72 -9.91 -7.63
C SER A 2 10.56 -8.56 -6.92
N LEU A 3 11.50 -7.66 -7.23
CA LEU A 3 11.40 -6.21 -7.12
C LEU A 3 11.29 -5.71 -8.56
N ARG A 4 10.38 -4.75 -8.86
CA ARG A 4 10.60 -3.67 -9.84
C ARG A 4 9.43 -2.68 -9.91
N CYS A 5 9.82 -1.45 -10.23
CA CYS A 5 9.09 -0.18 -10.29
C CYS A 5 9.39 0.46 -11.67
N PHE A 6 8.71 1.58 -11.98
CA PHE A 6 8.90 2.63 -13.02
C PHE A 6 7.93 2.51 -14.23
N GLU A 7 7.29 3.56 -14.82
CA GLU A 7 7.32 5.04 -14.71
C GLU A 7 6.18 5.69 -15.60
N PRO A 8 6.26 6.98 -16.03
CA PRO A 8 5.60 8.19 -15.54
C PRO A 8 4.25 8.53 -16.23
N GLY A 9 3.37 9.24 -15.52
CA GLY A 9 2.27 10.01 -16.15
C GLY A 9 0.89 9.79 -15.54
N ASP A 10 0.56 8.55 -15.22
CA ASP A 10 -0.64 8.20 -14.44
C ASP A 10 -0.20 7.37 -13.25
N SER A 11 -0.34 7.96 -12.06
CA SER A 11 0.08 7.32 -10.82
C SER A 11 -0.71 6.03 -10.67
N GLY A 12 -0.04 4.88 -10.67
CA GLY A 12 -0.68 3.59 -10.56
C GLY A 12 0.33 2.54 -10.14
N LEU A 13 -0.14 1.48 -9.50
CA LEU A 13 0.71 0.39 -9.08
C LEU A 13 0.55 -0.78 -10.05
N TRP A 14 1.69 -1.33 -10.45
CA TRP A 14 1.80 -2.41 -11.41
C TRP A 14 2.65 -3.53 -10.80
N THR A 15 2.30 -4.77 -11.11
CA THR A 15 3.10 -5.94 -10.77
C THR A 15 3.62 -6.58 -12.04
N VAL A 16 4.88 -7.01 -12.00
CA VAL A 16 5.50 -7.76 -13.09
C VAL A 16 5.96 -9.09 -12.54
N ASP A 17 5.48 -10.16 -13.16
CA ASP A 17 6.07 -11.48 -12.98
C ASP A 17 7.38 -11.53 -13.78
N LEU A 18 8.49 -11.90 -13.14
CA LEU A 18 9.80 -11.88 -13.80
C LEU A 18 10.12 -13.17 -14.55
N ASP A 19 9.38 -14.25 -14.26
CA ASP A 19 9.57 -15.55 -14.88
C ASP A 19 8.77 -15.62 -16.19
N SER A 20 7.54 -15.12 -16.20
CA SER A 20 6.68 -15.05 -17.40
C SER A 20 6.75 -13.70 -18.13
N LEU A 21 7.31 -12.67 -17.50
CA LEU A 21 7.29 -11.28 -17.98
C LEU A 21 5.87 -10.70 -18.11
N ASP A 22 4.89 -11.30 -17.45
CA ASP A 22 3.52 -10.80 -17.44
C ASP A 22 3.40 -9.52 -16.61
N VAL A 23 2.65 -8.56 -17.14
CA VAL A 23 2.40 -7.26 -16.49
C VAL A 23 0.92 -7.17 -16.13
N ALA A 24 0.64 -6.89 -14.86
CA ALA A 24 -0.71 -6.68 -14.37
C ALA A 24 -0.86 -5.29 -13.73
N HIS A 25 -1.96 -4.62 -14.06
CA HIS A 25 -2.37 -3.38 -13.40
C HIS A 25 -3.02 -3.72 -12.06
N LEU A 26 -2.51 -3.14 -10.98
CA LEU A 26 -2.98 -3.44 -9.61
C LEU A 26 -3.88 -2.34 -9.06
N VAL A 27 -3.48 -1.07 -9.23
CA VAL A 27 -4.16 0.08 -8.62
C VAL A 27 -4.04 1.31 -9.52
N THR A 28 -5.12 2.07 -9.65
CA THR A 28 -5.14 3.40 -10.29
C THR A 28 -5.15 4.49 -9.21
N GLY A 29 -4.29 5.50 -9.30
CA GLY A 29 -4.24 6.68 -8.43
C GLY A 29 -2.87 6.92 -7.76
N ALA A 30 -2.74 8.04 -7.05
CA ALA A 30 -1.49 8.45 -6.40
C ALA A 30 -1.08 7.45 -5.30
N VAL A 31 -0.18 6.53 -5.66
CA VAL A 31 0.36 5.50 -4.77
C VAL A 31 1.76 5.88 -4.31
N GLY A 32 1.99 5.81 -3.00
CA GLY A 32 3.27 6.06 -2.37
C GLY A 32 3.74 4.90 -1.50
N THR A 33 5.06 4.72 -1.40
CA THR A 33 5.71 3.88 -0.38
C THR A 33 5.21 2.42 -0.29
N PRO A 34 5.10 1.67 -1.41
CA PRO A 34 4.65 0.29 -1.36
C PRO A 34 5.57 -0.59 -0.50
N LYS A 35 4.98 -1.56 0.20
CA LYS A 35 5.66 -2.59 1.01
C LYS A 35 4.92 -3.92 0.89
N TRP A 36 5.65 -4.95 0.49
CA TRP A 36 5.15 -6.32 0.51
C TRP A 36 5.12 -6.87 1.93
N SER A 37 4.12 -7.68 2.22
CA SER A 37 4.10 -8.54 3.40
C SER A 37 5.26 -9.55 3.33
N PRO A 38 5.78 -10.02 4.49
CA PRO A 38 6.86 -11.00 4.50
C PRO A 38 6.53 -12.32 3.81
N ASP A 39 5.24 -12.71 3.80
CA ASP A 39 4.73 -13.89 3.09
C ASP A 39 4.47 -13.66 1.59
N GLY A 40 4.65 -12.43 1.09
CA GLY A 40 4.44 -12.05 -0.30
C GLY A 40 2.97 -12.03 -0.74
N GLN A 41 1.99 -12.28 0.14
CA GLN A 41 0.58 -12.37 -0.23
C GLN A 41 -0.13 -11.02 -0.34
N TRP A 42 0.43 -9.98 0.28
CA TRP A 42 -0.19 -8.66 0.38
C TRP A 42 0.79 -7.55 0.06
N LEU A 43 0.27 -6.50 -0.54
CA LEU A 43 0.96 -5.25 -0.73
C LEU A 43 0.23 -4.14 0.02
N THR A 44 0.94 -3.45 0.91
CA THR A 44 0.47 -2.24 1.59
C THR A 44 1.08 -1.00 0.96
N PHE A 45 0.31 0.06 0.81
CA PHE A 45 0.76 1.30 0.20
C PHE A 45 -0.01 2.51 0.75
N SER A 46 0.62 3.68 0.70
CA SER A 46 -0.09 4.94 0.91
C SER A 46 -0.85 5.30 -0.36
N PHE A 47 -2.09 5.75 -0.21
CA PHE A 47 -2.97 6.09 -1.33
C PHE A 47 -3.72 7.37 -1.04
N ALA A 48 -3.76 8.28 -2.01
CA ALA A 48 -4.67 9.42 -2.00
C ALA A 48 -5.80 9.16 -3.02
N PRO A 49 -7.02 8.83 -2.56
CA PRO A 49 -8.17 8.77 -3.45
C PRO A 49 -8.39 10.12 -4.15
N ALA A 50 -8.78 10.12 -5.42
CA ALA A 50 -8.98 11.33 -6.22
C ALA A 50 -9.98 12.33 -5.60
N GLU A 51 -10.86 11.86 -4.73
CA GLU A 51 -11.90 12.63 -4.04
C GLU A 51 -11.44 13.21 -2.70
N THR A 52 -10.23 12.88 -2.23
CA THR A 52 -9.69 13.39 -0.95
C THR A 52 -8.99 14.73 -1.10
N ARG A 53 -9.06 15.54 -0.04
CA ARG A 53 -8.38 16.85 0.06
C ARG A 53 -6.88 16.69 -0.19
N SER A 54 -6.28 17.64 -0.92
CA SER A 54 -4.84 17.69 -1.16
C SER A 54 -4.04 17.49 0.13
N GLY A 55 -3.18 16.46 0.15
CA GLY A 55 -2.29 16.16 1.27
C GLY A 55 -2.74 15.04 2.21
N HIS A 56 -3.95 14.49 2.03
CA HIS A 56 -4.37 13.30 2.80
C HIS A 56 -3.89 12.02 2.12
N LEU A 57 -3.33 11.13 2.93
CA LEU A 57 -2.95 9.78 2.54
C LEU A 57 -3.64 8.81 3.49
N ASP A 58 -4.14 7.73 2.92
CA ASP A 58 -4.61 6.57 3.66
C ASP A 58 -3.69 5.39 3.42
N ILE A 59 -3.67 4.43 4.34
CA ILE A 59 -3.02 3.15 4.08
C ILE A 59 -4.04 2.18 3.53
N TRP A 60 -3.70 1.62 2.37
CA TRP A 60 -4.45 0.58 1.70
C TRP A 60 -3.62 -0.69 1.63
N MET A 61 -4.31 -1.82 1.46
CA MET A 61 -3.70 -3.08 1.10
C MET A 61 -4.46 -3.78 -0.02
N VAL A 62 -3.74 -4.54 -0.82
CA VAL A 62 -4.27 -5.38 -1.91
C VAL A 62 -3.54 -6.71 -1.90
N LYS A 63 -4.19 -7.77 -2.36
CA LYS A 63 -3.53 -9.06 -2.52
C LYS A 63 -2.51 -9.01 -3.67
N ALA A 64 -1.57 -9.95 -3.66
CA ALA A 64 -0.58 -10.10 -4.73
C ALA A 64 -1.21 -10.33 -6.12
N ASP A 65 -2.40 -10.92 -6.17
CA ASP A 65 -3.17 -11.14 -7.40
C ASP A 65 -3.96 -9.91 -7.88
N GLY A 66 -3.88 -8.78 -7.17
CA GLY A 66 -4.58 -7.53 -7.48
C GLY A 66 -6.01 -7.44 -6.97
N THR A 67 -6.53 -8.50 -6.35
CA THR A 67 -7.89 -8.51 -5.82
C THR A 67 -7.95 -8.05 -4.36
N GLY A 68 -9.15 -7.69 -3.90
CA GLY A 68 -9.40 -7.41 -2.49
C GLY A 68 -8.71 -6.15 -1.96
N ALA A 69 -8.52 -5.13 -2.81
CA ALA A 69 -8.05 -3.83 -2.38
C ALA A 69 -8.99 -3.24 -1.31
N ARG A 70 -8.43 -2.82 -0.17
CA ARG A 70 -9.18 -2.21 0.92
C ARG A 70 -8.34 -1.24 1.73
N GLN A 71 -8.98 -0.22 2.28
CA GLN A 71 -8.38 0.67 3.27
C GLN A 71 -8.17 -0.07 4.59
N VAL A 72 -7.06 0.23 5.26
CA VAL A 72 -6.71 -0.33 6.59
C VAL A 72 -6.48 0.74 7.65
N VAL A 73 -5.98 1.91 7.26
CA VAL A 73 -5.77 3.05 8.16
C VAL A 73 -6.20 4.32 7.44
N GLU A 74 -7.01 5.14 8.11
CA GLU A 74 -7.34 6.50 7.69
C GLU A 74 -6.27 7.48 8.17
N ASP A 75 -5.95 8.47 7.35
CA ASP A 75 -4.97 9.54 7.66
C ASP A 75 -3.60 8.97 8.09
N GLY A 76 -3.11 8.03 7.29
CA GLY A 76 -1.88 7.28 7.54
C GLY A 76 -0.94 7.27 6.35
N ALA A 77 0.36 7.31 6.63
CA ALA A 77 1.42 7.25 5.61
C ALA A 77 2.58 6.35 6.08
N PHE A 78 3.40 5.90 5.12
CA PHE A 78 4.62 5.12 5.35
C PHE A 78 4.36 3.77 6.07
N PRO A 79 3.64 2.84 5.44
CA PRO A 79 3.34 1.56 6.06
C PRO A 79 4.62 0.73 6.27
N LEU A 80 4.61 -0.11 7.30
CA LEU A 80 5.67 -1.09 7.61
C LEU A 80 5.02 -2.39 8.08
N TRP A 81 5.52 -3.51 7.57
CA TRP A 81 5.23 -4.82 8.13
C TRP A 81 6.17 -5.11 9.29
N LEU A 82 5.60 -5.37 10.46
CA LEU A 82 6.37 -5.86 11.58
C LEU A 82 6.57 -7.37 11.45
N PRO A 83 7.73 -7.91 11.86
CA PRO A 83 7.93 -9.35 11.94
C PRO A 83 6.97 -9.95 12.98
N ALA A 84 6.62 -11.22 12.79
CA ALA A 84 5.80 -11.95 13.75
C ALA A 84 6.49 -11.95 15.14
N GLY A 85 5.74 -11.56 16.18
CA GLY A 85 6.25 -11.46 17.56
C GLY A 85 6.91 -10.11 17.91
N ALA A 86 6.88 -9.13 17.02
CA ALA A 86 7.25 -7.76 17.39
C ALA A 86 6.34 -7.23 18.50
N PRO A 87 6.87 -6.49 19.49
CA PRO A 87 6.03 -5.84 20.49
C PRO A 87 5.08 -4.84 19.79
N GLU A 88 3.82 -4.84 20.20
CA GLU A 88 2.80 -3.92 19.68
C GLU A 88 3.33 -2.47 19.72
N PRO A 89 3.30 -1.73 18.60
CA PRO A 89 3.70 -0.34 18.59
C PRO A 89 2.79 0.42 19.55
N ARG A 90 3.39 1.14 20.50
CA ARG A 90 2.66 2.00 21.43
C ARG A 90 2.02 3.16 20.68
N THR A 91 0.85 2.92 20.13
CA THR A 91 0.04 3.95 19.50
C THR A 91 -0.51 4.85 20.59
N ARG A 92 -0.02 6.09 20.67
CA ARG A 92 -0.77 7.13 21.39
C ARG A 92 -1.98 7.46 20.52
N ARG A 93 -3.12 6.81 20.78
CA ARG A 93 -4.39 7.26 20.22
C ARG A 93 -4.63 8.67 20.77
N ARG A 94 -4.62 9.67 19.90
CA ARG A 94 -5.07 11.02 20.24
C ARG A 94 -6.58 10.92 20.51
N PRO A 95 -7.07 11.25 21.71
CA PRO A 95 -8.50 11.22 21.96
C PRO A 95 -9.17 12.23 21.03
N LEU A 96 -10.29 11.84 20.42
CA LEU A 96 -11.19 12.78 19.77
C LEU A 96 -11.71 13.71 20.87
N ALA A 97 -11.43 15.01 20.74
CA ALA A 97 -12.01 16.01 21.63
C ALA A 97 -13.53 16.04 21.37
N GLY A 98 -14.31 15.94 22.46
CA GLY A 98 -15.77 16.06 22.43
C GLY A 98 -16.25 17.51 22.44
#